data_AF-A0A6J2BKC9-F1
#
_entry.id   AF-A0A6J2BKC9-F1
#
_cell.length_a   1.000
_cell.length_b   1.000
_cell.length_c   1.000
_cell.angle_alpha   90.00
_cell.angle_beta   90.00
_cell.angle_gamma   90.00
#
_symmetry.space_group_name_H-M   'P 1'
#
loop_
_entity.id
_entity.type
_entity.pdbx_description
1 polymer ?
#
loop_
_entity_poly.entity_id
_entity_poly.type
_entity_poly.pdbx_seq_one_letter_code
_entity_poly.pdbx_strand_id
1 'polypeptide(L)'
;MPMSKKHRRKSSETIQELSEKVKEQLAEAELRKLRQQFRKMVESRKSFNFRSEQKISNQHKEIKALQGEQEEITLLLGLIKSSKNLDLNEKNYMELCFLRQTKDDYEALIKSMKVLLAELDEKIVQMEKKIINQKQIFTKIQEANDPRKLQKQIHVLEARLNLVTVHFDKMLTANAKLRKELEDLRYEKAAYDNVYQQLQHCLLMQKKTMNVAIEQSAQAYEQRLEAMARMAAMKDRQQKDISQYNLEIRELERVYAHETKLKSFLLIKLNDRLEFEEQAKKEEALKAKKHRKKSMGDSFESFEVAHLRLLKLTKDGNLNQLIEDFLAKEEKNFARFTYVTELNNDMETMHKKTQRIQDEIISLRSQQKSSHDDNRSVLREMEEKLKKTTEEADMYENSYKEISKTLEYLKNSVENLFKKINCDTTTILGHLGETGKITDNNLPQYLAGGVTPNPYPASPPRTRSLGCRLGSDGFFSSHH
;
A
#
# COMPACT_ATOMS: atom_id res chain seq x y z
N MET A 1 -108.58 108.04 16.45
CA MET A 1 -109.51 108.57 15.43
C MET A 1 -109.52 107.62 14.22
N PRO A 2 -110.68 107.45 13.56
CA PRO A 2 -110.92 108.08 12.25
C PRO A 2 -111.80 109.36 12.31
N MET A 3 -112.38 109.84 11.19
CA MET A 3 -112.68 111.27 10.92
C MET A 3 -114.14 111.67 10.55
N SER A 4 -114.40 112.99 10.56
CA SER A 4 -115.25 113.80 9.61
C SER A 4 -116.78 114.11 9.78
N LYS A 5 -117.11 115.44 9.82
CA LYS A 5 -118.03 116.26 8.94
C LYS A 5 -119.59 116.45 9.14
N LYS A 6 -120.03 117.74 9.01
CA LYS A 6 -121.21 118.39 8.27
C LYS A 6 -122.57 118.89 8.92
N HIS A 7 -122.79 120.23 8.89
CA HIS A 7 -123.90 121.11 8.31
C HIS A 7 -125.43 121.08 8.68
N ARG A 8 -126.11 122.26 8.92
CA ARG A 8 -127.09 123.04 8.04
C ARG A 8 -127.71 124.37 8.68
N ARG A 9 -128.78 125.01 8.12
CA ARG A 9 -129.33 126.43 8.32
C ARG A 9 -130.88 126.47 8.66
N LYS A 10 -131.73 127.56 8.75
CA LYS A 10 -131.78 129.06 8.45
C LYS A 10 -133.05 129.78 9.08
N SER A 11 -132.96 131.05 9.58
CA SER A 11 -133.99 132.18 9.63
C SER A 11 -135.37 132.06 10.35
N SER A 12 -136.22 133.10 10.62
CA SER A 12 -136.27 134.58 10.35
C SER A 12 -137.26 135.39 11.25
N GLU A 13 -137.13 136.74 11.24
CA GLU A 13 -138.19 137.80 11.26
C GLU A 13 -138.74 138.53 12.53
N THR A 14 -139.35 139.68 12.21
CA THR A 14 -139.54 141.00 12.86
C THR A 14 -140.68 141.14 13.90
N ILE A 15 -140.56 142.21 14.71
CA ILE A 15 -141.56 142.96 15.52
C ILE A 15 -142.96 143.02 14.82
N GLN A 16 -144.11 142.77 15.49
CA GLN A 16 -144.87 143.70 16.38
C GLN A 16 -145.85 142.91 17.31
N GLU A 17 -146.42 143.60 18.29
CA GLU A 17 -147.22 143.08 19.41
C GLU A 17 -148.51 142.30 19.05
N LEU A 18 -148.80 141.25 19.83
CA LEU A 18 -150.15 141.00 20.40
C LEU A 18 -150.13 139.95 21.54
N SER A 19 -150.40 140.40 22.77
CA SER A 19 -150.66 139.61 23.99
C SER A 19 -149.53 138.70 24.55
N GLU A 20 -149.58 138.44 25.85
CA GLU A 20 -148.41 138.04 26.65
C GLU A 20 -148.15 136.52 26.72
N LYS A 21 -149.13 135.69 26.37
CA LYS A 21 -149.13 134.21 26.57
C LYS A 21 -148.03 133.43 25.84
N VAL A 22 -147.23 134.08 24.99
CA VAL A 22 -146.19 133.42 24.18
C VAL A 22 -144.84 133.32 24.91
N LYS A 23 -144.55 134.22 25.86
CA LYS A 23 -143.20 134.33 26.46
C LYS A 23 -142.81 133.18 27.39
N GLU A 24 -143.75 132.54 28.09
CA GLU A 24 -143.46 131.43 29.00
C GLU A 24 -142.98 130.15 28.27
N GLN A 25 -143.50 129.88 27.07
CA GLN A 25 -143.31 128.60 26.39
C GLN A 25 -141.85 128.37 25.91
N LEU A 26 -141.10 129.44 25.67
CA LEU A 26 -139.68 129.35 25.29
C LEU A 26 -138.78 128.99 26.48
N ALA A 27 -139.07 129.48 27.68
CA ALA A 27 -138.26 129.20 28.89
C ALA A 27 -138.34 127.71 29.28
N GLU A 28 -139.52 127.09 29.17
CA GLU A 28 -139.66 125.64 29.39
C GLU A 28 -138.82 124.81 28.41
N ALA A 29 -138.72 125.23 27.14
CA ALA A 29 -138.09 124.45 26.09
C ALA A 29 -136.58 124.26 26.33
N GLU A 30 -135.89 125.25 26.90
CA GLU A 30 -134.47 125.14 27.24
C GLU A 30 -134.23 124.34 28.53
N LEU A 31 -135.09 124.52 29.53
CA LEU A 31 -135.07 123.78 30.79
C LEU A 31 -135.23 122.27 30.56
N ARG A 32 -136.07 121.87 29.58
CA ARG A 32 -136.18 120.47 29.12
C ARG A 32 -134.87 119.94 28.49
N LYS A 33 -134.14 120.76 27.71
CA LYS A 33 -132.87 120.35 27.07
C LYS A 33 -131.76 120.08 28.10
N LEU A 34 -131.55 120.97 29.07
CA LEU A 34 -130.55 120.73 30.13
C LEU A 34 -130.89 119.50 30.97
N ARG A 35 -132.17 119.33 31.35
CA ARG A 35 -132.66 118.13 32.06
C ARG A 35 -132.39 116.84 31.27
N GLN A 36 -132.38 116.87 29.94
CA GLN A 36 -132.06 115.71 29.11
C GLN A 36 -130.55 115.44 29.00
N GLN A 37 -129.70 116.48 28.94
CA GLN A 37 -128.24 116.31 28.91
C GLN A 37 -127.69 115.79 30.25
N PHE A 38 -128.16 116.33 31.38
CA PHE A 38 -127.78 115.80 32.70
C PHE A 38 -128.19 114.34 32.86
N ARG A 39 -129.36 113.94 32.36
CA ARG A 39 -129.81 112.55 32.39
C ARG A 39 -128.85 111.62 31.63
N LYS A 40 -128.46 112.00 30.40
CA LYS A 40 -127.46 111.25 29.61
C LYS A 40 -126.08 111.19 30.26
N MET A 41 -125.65 112.25 30.96
CA MET A 41 -124.37 112.25 31.70
C MET A 41 -124.41 111.32 32.93
N VAL A 42 -125.54 111.28 33.64
CA VAL A 42 -125.74 110.35 34.77
C VAL A 42 -125.82 108.89 34.27
N GLU A 43 -126.46 108.65 33.13
CA GLU A 43 -126.54 107.33 32.48
C GLU A 43 -125.17 106.87 31.94
N SER A 44 -124.36 107.76 31.35
CA SER A 44 -123.00 107.42 30.90
C SER A 44 -122.06 107.16 32.08
N ARG A 45 -122.14 107.93 33.17
CA ARG A 45 -121.37 107.69 34.40
C ARG A 45 -121.76 106.38 35.07
N LYS A 46 -123.07 106.07 35.16
CA LYS A 46 -123.56 104.77 35.67
C LYS A 46 -123.08 103.59 34.83
N SER A 47 -123.16 103.67 33.50
CA SER A 47 -122.72 102.59 32.61
C SER A 47 -121.20 102.44 32.52
N PHE A 48 -120.42 103.51 32.70
CA PHE A 48 -118.97 103.42 32.87
C PHE A 48 -118.59 102.76 34.20
N ASN A 49 -119.19 103.19 35.32
CA ASN A 49 -118.96 102.56 36.64
C ASN A 49 -119.31 101.06 36.60
N PHE A 50 -120.48 100.70 36.06
CA PHE A 50 -120.89 99.30 35.91
C PHE A 50 -119.90 98.48 35.08
N ARG A 51 -119.36 99.03 33.97
CA ARG A 51 -118.31 98.35 33.19
C ARG A 51 -116.97 98.24 33.93
N SER A 52 -116.63 99.23 34.76
CA SER A 52 -115.44 99.20 35.62
C SER A 52 -115.58 98.11 36.69
N GLU A 53 -116.69 98.11 37.42
CA GLU A 53 -117.05 97.11 38.43
C GLU A 53 -117.12 95.70 37.83
N GLN A 54 -117.69 95.55 36.64
CA GLN A 54 -117.75 94.28 35.92
C GLN A 54 -116.36 93.78 35.49
N LYS A 55 -115.47 94.68 35.02
CA LYS A 55 -114.09 94.32 34.68
C LYS A 55 -113.29 93.92 35.93
N ILE A 56 -113.40 94.70 37.02
CA ILE A 56 -112.78 94.39 38.31
C ILE A 56 -113.31 93.06 38.85
N SER A 57 -114.61 92.79 38.78
CA SER A 57 -115.23 91.52 39.16
C SER A 57 -114.69 90.34 38.35
N ASN A 58 -114.49 90.50 37.04
CA ASN A 58 -113.93 89.46 36.20
C ASN A 58 -112.43 89.20 36.53
N GLN A 59 -111.64 90.25 36.75
CA GLN A 59 -110.25 90.09 37.21
C GLN A 59 -110.16 89.41 38.58
N HIS A 60 -111.10 89.67 39.49
CA HIS A 60 -111.17 88.94 40.78
C HIS A 60 -111.59 87.47 40.62
N LYS A 61 -112.34 87.09 39.58
CA LYS A 61 -112.63 85.68 39.28
C LYS A 61 -111.41 84.98 38.68
N GLU A 62 -110.70 85.67 37.77
CA GLU A 62 -109.48 85.19 37.12
C GLU A 62 -108.35 84.98 38.14
N ILE A 63 -108.14 85.93 39.05
CA ILE A 63 -107.20 85.79 40.18
C ILE A 63 -107.59 84.60 41.07
N LYS A 64 -108.89 84.39 41.36
CA LYS A 64 -109.35 83.23 42.14
C LYS A 64 -109.16 81.89 41.42
N ALA A 65 -109.28 81.86 40.08
CA ALA A 65 -109.00 80.67 39.30
C ALA A 65 -107.50 80.33 39.35
N LEU A 66 -106.62 81.31 39.12
CA LEU A 66 -105.17 81.15 39.22
C LEU A 66 -104.69 80.80 40.65
N GLN A 67 -105.39 81.29 41.68
CA GLN A 67 -105.17 80.86 43.07
C GLN A 67 -105.55 79.38 43.27
N GLY A 68 -106.68 78.93 42.71
CA GLY A 68 -107.06 77.51 42.70
C GLY A 68 -106.02 76.63 41.97
N GLU A 69 -105.59 77.01 40.77
CA GLU A 69 -104.53 76.31 40.03
C GLU A 69 -103.20 76.29 40.81
N GLN A 70 -102.83 77.39 41.48
CA GLN A 70 -101.65 77.43 42.35
C GLN A 70 -101.80 76.52 43.56
N GLU A 71 -102.97 76.46 44.20
CA GLU A 71 -103.27 75.53 45.30
C GLU A 71 -103.22 74.07 44.82
N GLU A 72 -103.81 73.73 43.68
CA GLU A 72 -103.75 72.38 43.08
C GLU A 72 -102.31 71.96 42.75
N ILE A 73 -101.51 72.82 42.10
CA ILE A 73 -100.10 72.55 41.82
C ILE A 73 -99.30 72.41 43.11
N THR A 74 -99.60 73.21 44.14
CA THR A 74 -98.94 73.10 45.45
C THR A 74 -99.31 71.80 46.17
N LEU A 75 -100.56 71.34 46.07
CA LEU A 75 -101.01 70.05 46.58
C LEU A 75 -100.35 68.87 45.84
N LEU A 76 -100.25 68.94 44.51
CA LEU A 76 -99.55 67.94 43.70
C LEU A 76 -98.05 67.88 44.03
N LEU A 77 -97.39 69.03 44.18
CA LEU A 77 -96.00 69.10 44.66
C LEU A 77 -95.85 68.57 46.09
N GLY A 78 -96.83 68.82 46.97
CA GLY A 78 -96.87 68.27 48.33
C GLY A 78 -97.08 66.75 48.36
N LEU A 79 -97.87 66.20 47.44
CA LEU A 79 -98.04 64.75 47.24
C LEU A 79 -96.74 64.10 46.73
N ILE A 80 -96.12 64.67 45.70
CA ILE A 80 -94.85 64.16 45.12
C ILE A 80 -93.71 64.25 46.14
N LYS A 81 -93.62 65.35 46.90
CA LYS A 81 -92.62 65.56 47.96
C LYS A 81 -93.06 65.02 49.33
N SER A 82 -94.16 64.29 49.42
CA SER A 82 -94.56 63.67 50.69
C SER A 82 -93.50 62.64 51.10
N SER A 83 -93.17 62.56 52.39
CA SER A 83 -92.11 61.68 52.90
C SER A 83 -92.30 60.25 52.39
N LYS A 84 -93.52 59.70 52.47
CA LYS A 84 -93.85 58.36 51.97
C LYS A 84 -93.43 58.13 50.50
N ASN A 85 -93.62 59.11 49.62
CA ASN A 85 -93.26 58.97 48.20
C ASN A 85 -91.75 59.16 47.96
N LEU A 86 -91.08 59.98 48.77
CA LEU A 86 -89.62 60.08 48.77
C LEU A 86 -88.97 58.80 49.31
N ASP A 87 -89.43 58.30 50.46
CA ASP A 87 -88.99 57.05 51.09
C ASP A 87 -89.17 55.84 50.14
N LEU A 88 -90.26 55.81 49.36
CA LEU A 88 -90.51 54.77 48.36
C LEU A 88 -89.58 54.92 47.15
N ASN A 89 -89.36 56.13 46.63
CA ASN A 89 -88.41 56.36 45.54
C ASN A 89 -86.97 56.03 45.95
N GLU A 90 -86.57 56.34 47.18
CA GLU A 90 -85.22 56.03 47.69
C GLU A 90 -85.04 54.52 47.90
N LYS A 91 -86.06 53.80 48.40
CA LYS A 91 -86.05 52.32 48.44
C LYS A 91 -85.96 51.71 47.05
N ASN A 92 -86.78 52.16 46.11
CA ASN A 92 -86.74 51.71 44.71
C ASN A 92 -85.37 51.99 44.07
N TYR A 93 -84.75 53.14 44.36
CA TYR A 93 -83.42 53.48 43.89
C TYR A 93 -82.34 52.55 44.47
N MET A 94 -82.38 52.29 45.78
CA MET A 94 -81.44 51.36 46.44
C MET A 94 -81.61 49.92 45.94
N GLU A 95 -82.85 49.47 45.69
CA GLU A 95 -83.13 48.16 45.08
C GLU A 95 -82.60 48.09 43.63
N LEU A 96 -82.81 49.14 42.82
CA LEU A 96 -82.24 49.23 41.47
C LEU A 96 -80.70 49.25 41.48
N CYS A 97 -80.07 49.90 42.47
CA CYS A 97 -78.62 49.86 42.67
C CYS A 97 -78.13 48.44 43.00
N PHE A 98 -78.81 47.72 43.89
CA PHE A 98 -78.48 46.33 44.23
C PHE A 98 -78.68 45.36 43.06
N LEU A 99 -79.80 45.47 42.34
CA LEU A 99 -80.09 44.70 41.13
C LEU A 99 -79.09 44.98 40.01
N ARG A 100 -78.62 46.23 39.89
CA ARG A 100 -77.53 46.59 38.96
C ARG A 100 -76.20 45.97 39.38
N GLN A 101 -75.81 46.08 40.65
CA GLN A 101 -74.55 45.51 41.13
C GLN A 101 -74.51 43.99 40.92
N THR A 102 -75.55 43.28 41.36
CA THR A 102 -75.66 41.83 41.16
C THR A 102 -75.68 41.42 39.69
N LYS A 103 -76.34 42.19 38.80
CA LYS A 103 -76.22 42.00 37.35
C LYS A 103 -74.78 42.15 36.87
N ASP A 104 -74.08 43.20 37.28
CA ASP A 104 -72.72 43.48 36.84
C ASP A 104 -71.72 42.43 37.38
N ASP A 105 -71.94 41.89 38.59
CA ASP A 105 -71.23 40.73 39.17
C ASP A 105 -71.45 39.44 38.35
N TYR A 106 -72.71 39.11 38.00
CA TYR A 106 -73.01 37.98 37.12
C TYR A 106 -72.42 38.17 35.72
N GLU A 107 -72.39 39.40 35.19
CA GLU A 107 -71.78 39.69 33.90
C GLU A 107 -70.25 39.52 33.94
N ALA A 108 -69.60 39.82 35.07
CA ALA A 108 -68.19 39.52 35.31
C ALA A 108 -67.91 38.01 35.40
N LEU A 109 -68.75 37.25 36.10
CA LEU A 109 -68.66 35.78 36.17
C LEU A 109 -68.85 35.13 34.79
N ILE A 110 -69.81 35.60 33.99
CA ILE A 110 -70.02 35.13 32.61
C ILE A 110 -68.80 35.45 31.74
N LYS A 111 -68.14 36.59 31.93
CA LYS A 111 -66.90 36.94 31.22
C LYS A 111 -65.75 36.00 31.59
N SER A 112 -65.53 35.70 32.88
CA SER A 112 -64.47 34.78 33.29
C SER A 112 -64.72 33.34 32.83
N MET A 113 -65.97 32.87 32.90
CA MET A 113 -66.35 31.55 32.36
C MET A 113 -66.14 31.45 30.83
N LYS A 114 -66.41 32.51 30.07
CA LYS A 114 -66.14 32.55 28.62
C LYS A 114 -64.65 32.51 28.29
N VAL A 115 -63.80 33.16 29.09
CA VAL A 115 -62.33 33.07 28.94
C VAL A 115 -61.85 31.65 29.23
N LEU A 116 -62.32 31.03 30.32
CA LEU A 116 -61.97 29.66 30.67
C LEU A 116 -62.40 28.63 29.60
N LEU A 117 -63.57 28.81 28.98
CA LEU A 117 -64.01 27.99 27.86
C LEU A 117 -63.08 28.15 26.65
N ALA A 118 -62.73 29.37 26.25
CA ALA A 118 -61.81 29.61 25.14
C ALA A 118 -60.41 29.01 25.39
N GLU A 119 -59.90 29.07 26.63
CA GLU A 119 -58.67 28.38 27.02
C GLU A 119 -58.77 26.84 26.90
N LEU A 120 -59.92 26.25 27.25
CA LEU A 120 -60.14 24.81 27.14
C LEU A 120 -60.27 24.38 25.68
N ASP A 121 -61.00 25.13 24.86
CA ASP A 121 -61.10 24.91 23.41
C ASP A 121 -59.72 24.98 22.74
N GLU A 122 -58.86 25.95 23.11
CA GLU A 122 -57.50 26.00 22.59
C GLU A 122 -56.67 24.78 23.03
N LYS A 123 -56.78 24.36 24.29
CA LYS A 123 -56.10 23.15 24.81
C LYS A 123 -56.58 21.88 24.10
N ILE A 124 -57.86 21.78 23.75
CA ILE A 124 -58.43 20.70 22.92
C ILE A 124 -57.78 20.72 21.53
N VAL A 125 -57.81 21.85 20.82
CA VAL A 125 -57.21 21.99 19.48
C VAL A 125 -55.70 21.71 19.49
N GLN A 126 -54.97 22.09 20.53
CA GLN A 126 -53.55 21.73 20.70
C GLN A 126 -53.34 20.22 20.89
N MET A 127 -54.24 19.52 21.59
CA MET A 127 -54.18 18.07 21.77
C MET A 127 -54.59 17.30 20.51
N GLU A 128 -55.61 17.76 19.77
CA GLU A 128 -55.99 17.20 18.48
C GLU A 128 -54.84 17.27 17.46
N LYS A 129 -54.16 18.42 17.38
CA LYS A 129 -52.95 18.58 16.55
C LYS A 129 -51.85 17.59 16.93
N LYS A 130 -51.61 17.35 18.23
CA LYS A 130 -50.65 16.33 18.71
C LYS A 130 -51.07 14.91 18.29
N ILE A 131 -52.36 14.57 18.43
CA ILE A 131 -52.91 13.26 18.04
C ILE A 131 -52.80 13.04 16.52
N ILE A 132 -53.09 14.05 15.70
CA ILE A 132 -52.95 13.99 14.24
C ILE A 132 -51.48 13.76 13.85
N ASN A 133 -50.55 14.52 14.44
CA ASN A 133 -49.12 14.37 14.17
C ASN A 133 -48.60 12.98 14.58
N GLN A 134 -49.00 12.48 15.76
CA GLN A 134 -48.64 11.13 16.21
C GLN A 134 -49.20 10.04 15.29
N LYS A 135 -50.46 10.17 14.81
CA LYS A 135 -51.05 9.25 13.83
C LYS A 135 -50.26 9.25 12.51
N GLN A 136 -49.92 10.43 11.97
CA GLN A 136 -49.11 10.52 10.74
C GLN A 136 -47.72 9.91 10.89
N ILE A 137 -47.07 10.11 12.04
CA ILE A 137 -45.76 9.49 12.34
C ILE A 137 -45.91 7.96 12.43
N PHE A 138 -46.94 7.46 13.13
CA PHE A 138 -47.21 6.04 13.26
C PHE A 138 -47.48 5.37 11.90
N THR A 139 -48.32 5.96 11.03
CA THR A 139 -48.57 5.43 9.69
C THR A 139 -47.28 5.35 8.86
N LYS A 140 -46.43 6.39 8.87
CA LYS A 140 -45.14 6.37 8.16
C LYS A 140 -44.18 5.31 8.70
N ILE A 141 -44.14 5.11 10.02
CA ILE A 141 -43.36 4.05 10.66
C ILE A 141 -43.88 2.67 10.26
N GLN A 142 -45.21 2.49 10.18
CA GLN A 142 -45.84 1.23 9.76
C GLN A 142 -45.59 0.91 8.27
N GLU A 143 -45.66 1.91 7.39
CA GLU A 143 -45.36 1.76 5.95
C GLU A 143 -43.89 1.47 5.66
N ALA A 144 -42.97 1.97 6.50
CA ALA A 144 -41.53 1.72 6.40
C ALA A 144 -41.14 0.36 7.00
N ASN A 145 -41.68 0.01 8.17
CA ASN A 145 -41.41 -1.25 8.88
C ASN A 145 -42.31 -2.42 8.42
N ASP A 146 -42.91 -2.31 7.24
CA ASP A 146 -43.75 -3.33 6.61
C ASP A 146 -42.97 -4.65 6.49
N PRO A 147 -43.22 -5.68 7.32
CA PRO A 147 -42.31 -6.82 7.45
C PRO A 147 -42.23 -7.62 6.14
N ARG A 148 -43.31 -7.60 5.34
CA ARG A 148 -43.38 -8.22 4.01
C ARG A 148 -42.54 -7.48 2.96
N LYS A 149 -42.30 -6.17 3.10
CA LYS A 149 -41.36 -5.42 2.24
C LYS A 149 -39.92 -5.73 2.66
N LEU A 150 -39.64 -5.63 3.96
CA LEU A 150 -38.31 -5.85 4.53
C LEU A 150 -37.81 -7.28 4.25
N GLN A 151 -38.65 -8.30 4.47
CA GLN A 151 -38.29 -9.70 4.21
C GLN A 151 -38.08 -9.99 2.71
N LYS A 152 -38.78 -9.31 1.80
CA LYS A 152 -38.49 -9.38 0.36
C LYS A 152 -37.15 -8.73 0.01
N GLN A 153 -36.81 -7.60 0.63
CA GLN A 153 -35.50 -6.95 0.43
C GLN A 153 -34.36 -7.84 0.95
N ILE A 154 -34.51 -8.40 2.15
CA ILE A 154 -33.59 -9.39 2.72
C ILE A 154 -33.41 -10.55 1.74
N HIS A 155 -34.50 -11.17 1.26
CA HIS A 155 -34.39 -12.31 0.35
C HIS A 155 -33.75 -11.98 -1.00
N VAL A 156 -33.95 -10.78 -1.54
CA VAL A 156 -33.25 -10.31 -2.75
C VAL A 156 -31.76 -10.10 -2.49
N LEU A 157 -31.38 -9.60 -1.31
CA LEU A 157 -29.98 -9.45 -0.91
C LEU A 157 -29.30 -10.81 -0.65
N GLU A 158 -29.98 -11.75 0.00
CA GLU A 158 -29.56 -13.15 0.16
C GLU A 158 -29.34 -13.83 -1.19
N ALA A 159 -30.32 -13.75 -2.10
CA ALA A 159 -30.21 -14.34 -3.43
C ALA A 159 -29.06 -13.72 -4.26
N ARG A 160 -28.85 -12.40 -4.14
CA ARG A 160 -27.71 -11.71 -4.77
C ARG A 160 -26.38 -12.12 -4.17
N LEU A 161 -26.30 -12.26 -2.84
CA LEU A 161 -25.10 -12.73 -2.14
C LEU A 161 -24.76 -14.16 -2.58
N ASN A 162 -25.73 -15.07 -2.53
CA ASN A 162 -25.58 -16.46 -2.95
C ASN A 162 -25.12 -16.58 -4.42
N LEU A 163 -25.64 -15.74 -5.32
CA LEU A 163 -25.20 -15.69 -6.72
C LEU A 163 -23.73 -15.26 -6.85
N VAL A 164 -23.27 -14.29 -6.05
CA VAL A 164 -21.88 -13.85 -6.02
C VAL A 164 -20.97 -14.92 -5.42
N THR A 165 -21.38 -15.58 -4.33
CA THR A 165 -20.63 -16.70 -3.72
C THR A 165 -20.48 -17.86 -4.71
N VAL A 166 -21.58 -18.32 -5.34
CA VAL A 166 -21.53 -19.38 -6.35
C VAL A 166 -20.71 -18.98 -7.59
N HIS A 167 -20.66 -17.70 -7.96
CA HIS A 167 -19.74 -17.23 -9.00
C HIS A 167 -18.27 -17.29 -8.54
N PHE A 168 -17.98 -16.86 -7.32
CA PHE A 168 -16.64 -16.95 -6.73
C PHE A 168 -16.15 -18.40 -6.60
N ASP A 169 -16.99 -19.33 -6.15
CA ASP A 169 -16.67 -20.75 -6.05
C ASP A 169 -16.40 -21.38 -7.43
N LYS A 170 -17.14 -20.96 -8.47
CA LYS A 170 -16.86 -21.34 -9.87
C LYS A 170 -15.52 -20.82 -10.35
N MET A 171 -15.15 -19.59 -9.97
CA MET A 171 -13.82 -19.03 -10.29
C MET A 171 -12.69 -19.72 -9.52
N LEU A 172 -12.89 -20.06 -8.24
CA LEU A 172 -11.92 -20.82 -7.45
C LEU A 172 -11.72 -22.24 -8.00
N THR A 173 -12.80 -22.95 -8.34
CA THR A 173 -12.72 -24.30 -8.91
C THR A 173 -12.12 -24.31 -10.32
N ALA A 174 -12.37 -23.28 -11.14
CA ALA A 174 -11.66 -23.09 -12.40
C ALA A 174 -10.17 -22.79 -12.20
N ASN A 175 -9.82 -21.90 -11.26
CA ASN A 175 -8.44 -21.58 -10.94
C ASN A 175 -7.68 -22.80 -10.39
N ALA A 176 -8.33 -23.66 -9.61
CA ALA A 176 -7.77 -24.90 -9.11
C ALA A 176 -7.49 -25.94 -10.21
N LYS A 177 -8.30 -25.98 -11.28
CA LYS A 177 -8.02 -26.80 -12.48
C LYS A 177 -6.80 -26.28 -13.23
N LEU A 178 -6.80 -24.98 -13.55
CA LEU A 178 -5.68 -24.31 -14.23
C LEU A 178 -4.35 -24.46 -13.46
N ARG A 179 -4.37 -24.49 -12.12
CA ARG A 179 -3.18 -24.77 -11.31
C ARG A 179 -2.66 -26.20 -11.49
N LYS A 180 -3.55 -27.20 -11.57
CA LYS A 180 -3.16 -28.58 -11.86
C LYS A 180 -2.59 -28.71 -13.26
N GLU A 181 -3.29 -28.17 -14.26
CA GLU A 181 -2.82 -28.15 -15.66
C GLU A 181 -1.43 -27.49 -15.79
N LEU A 182 -1.18 -26.39 -15.06
CA LEU A 182 0.14 -25.75 -14.98
C LEU A 182 1.21 -26.57 -14.23
N GLU A 183 0.83 -27.47 -13.34
CA GLU A 183 1.73 -28.35 -12.58
C GLU A 183 2.04 -29.64 -13.36
N ASP A 184 1.04 -30.23 -14.01
CA ASP A 184 1.17 -31.32 -14.97
C ASP A 184 2.13 -30.92 -16.11
N LEU A 185 1.93 -29.74 -16.73
CA LEU A 185 2.83 -29.20 -17.76
C LEU A 185 4.25 -28.90 -17.24
N ARG A 186 4.44 -28.66 -15.93
CA ARG A 186 5.78 -28.51 -15.33
C ARG A 186 6.46 -29.86 -15.17
N TYR A 187 5.74 -30.91 -14.79
CA TYR A 187 6.28 -32.28 -14.75
C TYR A 187 6.64 -32.78 -16.15
N GLU A 188 5.79 -32.54 -17.15
CA GLU A 188 6.11 -32.83 -18.56
C GLU A 188 7.37 -32.08 -19.00
N LYS A 189 7.46 -30.76 -18.77
CA LYS A 189 8.67 -29.98 -19.10
C LYS A 189 9.92 -30.54 -18.41
N ALA A 190 9.84 -30.89 -17.12
CA ALA A 190 10.98 -31.44 -16.39
C ALA A 190 11.43 -32.81 -16.96
N ALA A 191 10.49 -33.64 -17.43
CA ALA A 191 10.81 -34.88 -18.14
C ALA A 191 11.49 -34.60 -19.50
N TYR A 192 10.98 -33.66 -20.29
CA TYR A 192 11.60 -33.25 -21.56
C TYR A 192 13.00 -32.64 -21.36
N ASP A 193 13.19 -31.76 -20.36
CA ASP A 193 14.48 -31.16 -20.03
C ASP A 193 15.52 -32.24 -19.66
N ASN A 194 15.11 -33.27 -18.91
CA ASN A 194 15.97 -34.41 -18.54
C ASN A 194 16.37 -35.25 -19.77
N VAL A 195 15.40 -35.63 -20.61
CA VAL A 195 15.69 -36.35 -21.87
C VAL A 195 16.59 -35.53 -22.80
N TYR A 196 16.39 -34.21 -22.88
CA TYR A 196 17.25 -33.31 -23.64
C TYR A 196 18.68 -33.29 -23.11
N GLN A 197 18.88 -33.20 -21.79
CA GLN A 197 20.22 -33.27 -21.18
C GLN A 197 20.92 -34.62 -21.43
N GLN A 198 20.19 -35.73 -21.37
CA GLN A 198 20.72 -37.06 -21.71
C GLN A 198 21.17 -37.13 -23.19
N LEU A 199 20.34 -36.67 -24.12
CA LEU A 199 20.67 -36.61 -25.54
C LEU A 199 21.88 -35.70 -25.82
N GLN A 200 21.95 -34.54 -25.16
CA GLN A 200 23.08 -33.61 -25.26
C GLN A 200 24.37 -34.25 -24.74
N HIS A 201 24.31 -34.99 -23.63
CA HIS A 201 25.45 -35.73 -23.09
C HIS A 201 25.92 -36.84 -24.05
N CYS A 202 24.99 -37.64 -24.60
CA CYS A 202 25.29 -38.68 -25.59
C CYS A 202 25.94 -38.11 -26.85
N LEU A 203 25.43 -37.00 -27.38
CA LEU A 203 26.01 -36.28 -28.52
C LEU A 203 27.43 -35.78 -28.21
N LEU A 204 27.66 -35.25 -27.00
CA LEU A 204 28.98 -34.80 -26.56
C LEU A 204 29.97 -35.97 -26.42
N MET A 205 29.53 -37.13 -25.93
CA MET A 205 30.34 -38.35 -25.90
C MET A 205 30.65 -38.86 -27.31
N GLN A 206 29.67 -38.89 -28.23
CA GLN A 206 29.88 -39.28 -29.62
C GLN A 206 30.85 -38.34 -30.35
N LYS A 207 30.79 -37.03 -30.07
CA LYS A 207 31.77 -36.07 -30.61
C LYS A 207 33.18 -36.32 -30.07
N LYS A 208 33.32 -36.69 -28.79
CA LYS A 208 34.62 -37.08 -28.21
C LYS A 208 35.18 -38.34 -28.86
N THR A 209 34.39 -39.41 -29.02
CA THR A 209 34.88 -40.65 -29.64
C THR A 209 35.22 -40.45 -31.13
N MET A 210 34.44 -39.63 -31.84
CA MET A 210 34.74 -39.22 -33.22
C MET A 210 36.07 -38.46 -33.31
N ASN A 211 36.32 -37.48 -32.42
CA ASN A 211 37.59 -36.76 -32.39
C ASN A 211 38.78 -37.70 -32.12
N VAL A 212 38.69 -38.60 -31.13
CA VAL A 212 39.75 -39.57 -30.83
C VAL A 212 40.01 -40.50 -32.02
N ALA A 213 38.97 -40.93 -32.74
CA ALA A 213 39.14 -41.72 -33.96
C ALA A 213 39.83 -40.93 -35.09
N ILE A 214 39.54 -39.63 -35.23
CA ILE A 214 40.22 -38.73 -36.17
C ILE A 214 41.70 -38.58 -35.79
N GLU A 215 42.01 -38.31 -34.52
CA GLU A 215 43.37 -38.18 -33.99
C GLU A 215 44.20 -39.46 -34.21
N GLN A 216 43.63 -40.63 -33.91
CA GLN A 216 44.25 -41.93 -34.20
C GLN A 216 44.47 -42.15 -35.70
N SER A 217 43.52 -41.74 -36.56
CA SER A 217 43.65 -41.87 -38.01
C SER A 217 44.75 -40.97 -38.58
N ALA A 218 44.92 -39.76 -38.02
CA ALA A 218 46.00 -38.84 -38.38
C ALA A 218 47.36 -39.39 -37.94
N GLN A 219 47.48 -39.86 -36.69
CA GLN A 219 48.71 -40.47 -36.18
C GLN A 219 49.14 -41.69 -37.02
N ALA A 220 48.21 -42.57 -37.38
CA ALA A 220 48.48 -43.72 -38.24
C ALA A 220 48.91 -43.31 -39.67
N TYR A 221 48.38 -42.19 -40.18
CA TYR A 221 48.78 -41.62 -41.47
C TYR A 221 50.20 -41.02 -41.41
N GLU A 222 50.54 -40.28 -40.36
CA GLU A 222 51.90 -39.75 -40.13
C GLU A 222 52.94 -40.88 -39.99
N GLN A 223 52.64 -41.91 -39.18
CA GLN A 223 53.50 -43.09 -39.06
C GLN A 223 53.72 -43.81 -40.41
N ARG A 224 52.66 -43.91 -41.24
CA ARG A 224 52.76 -44.47 -42.59
C ARG A 224 53.64 -43.61 -43.50
N LEU A 225 53.51 -42.28 -43.45
CA LEU A 225 54.36 -41.36 -44.21
C LEU A 225 55.82 -41.46 -43.79
N GLU A 226 56.10 -41.50 -42.48
CA GLU A 226 57.46 -41.63 -41.96
C GLU A 226 58.09 -42.99 -42.35
N ALA A 227 57.33 -44.09 -42.25
CA ALA A 227 57.77 -45.39 -42.73
C ALA A 227 58.03 -45.40 -44.25
N MET A 228 57.19 -44.71 -45.04
CA MET A 228 57.39 -44.55 -46.49
C MET A 228 58.66 -43.75 -46.82
N ALA A 229 58.93 -42.66 -46.09
CA ALA A 229 60.14 -41.87 -46.23
C ALA A 229 61.41 -42.68 -45.86
N ARG A 230 61.36 -43.46 -44.77
CA ARG A 230 62.44 -44.41 -44.42
C ARG A 230 62.67 -45.45 -45.52
N MET A 231 61.61 -46.04 -46.08
CA MET A 231 61.72 -47.00 -47.17
C MET A 231 62.29 -46.38 -48.46
N ALA A 232 61.92 -45.14 -48.80
CA ALA A 232 62.51 -44.41 -49.93
C ALA A 232 64.01 -44.18 -49.72
N ALA A 233 64.41 -43.63 -48.56
CA ALA A 233 65.82 -43.40 -48.23
C ALA A 233 66.67 -44.68 -48.22
N MET A 234 66.09 -45.83 -47.82
CA MET A 234 66.76 -47.13 -47.90
C MET A 234 66.91 -47.64 -49.34
N LYS A 235 65.90 -47.44 -50.21
CA LYS A 235 66.02 -47.74 -51.65
C LYS A 235 67.05 -46.85 -52.34
N ASP A 236 67.10 -45.57 -52.01
CA ASP A 236 68.07 -44.62 -52.57
C ASP A 236 69.52 -44.96 -52.15
N ARG A 237 69.71 -45.51 -50.95
CA ARG A 237 71.01 -46.09 -50.53
C ARG A 237 71.31 -47.34 -51.33
N GLN A 238 70.42 -48.33 -51.32
CA GLN A 238 70.60 -49.58 -52.06
C GLN A 238 70.91 -49.35 -53.55
N GLN A 239 70.27 -48.37 -54.19
CA GLN A 239 70.54 -48.02 -55.59
C GLN A 239 71.92 -47.40 -55.80
N LYS A 240 72.43 -46.61 -54.83
CA LYS A 240 73.81 -46.08 -54.84
C LYS A 240 74.81 -47.21 -54.62
N ASP A 241 74.58 -48.08 -53.65
CA ASP A 241 75.45 -49.23 -53.36
C ASP A 241 75.54 -50.15 -54.59
N ILE A 242 74.40 -50.48 -55.22
CA ILE A 242 74.35 -51.21 -56.51
C ILE A 242 75.12 -50.47 -57.59
N SER A 243 75.05 -49.14 -57.68
CA SER A 243 75.82 -48.37 -58.68
C SER A 243 77.33 -48.38 -58.42
N GLN A 244 77.76 -48.46 -57.15
CA GLN A 244 79.16 -48.60 -56.74
C GLN A 244 79.70 -49.99 -57.05
N TYR A 245 79.01 -51.07 -56.64
CA TYR A 245 79.40 -52.43 -57.00
C TYR A 245 79.48 -52.64 -58.51
N ASN A 246 78.55 -52.06 -59.29
CA ASN A 246 78.62 -52.09 -60.76
C ASN A 246 79.78 -51.27 -61.35
N LEU A 247 80.36 -50.31 -60.62
CA LEU A 247 81.56 -49.58 -61.02
C LEU A 247 82.83 -50.40 -60.68
N GLU A 248 82.89 -50.96 -59.47
CA GLU A 248 83.96 -51.85 -59.01
C GLU A 248 84.10 -53.08 -59.90
N ILE A 249 82.99 -53.74 -60.28
CA ILE A 249 82.99 -54.87 -61.21
C ILE A 249 83.60 -54.45 -62.56
N ARG A 250 83.23 -53.29 -63.11
CA ARG A 250 83.83 -52.76 -64.36
C ARG A 250 85.30 -52.34 -64.20
N GLU A 251 85.81 -52.19 -62.99
CA GLU A 251 87.23 -51.95 -62.72
C GLU A 251 88.00 -53.26 -62.62
N LEU A 252 87.45 -54.25 -61.93
CA LEU A 252 87.97 -55.61 -61.92
C LEU A 252 87.96 -56.24 -63.31
N GLU A 253 86.92 -56.03 -64.12
CA GLU A 253 86.86 -56.43 -65.54
C GLU A 253 87.94 -55.75 -66.38
N ARG A 254 88.19 -54.44 -66.18
CA ARG A 254 89.25 -53.69 -66.89
C ARG A 254 90.65 -54.20 -66.49
N VAL A 255 90.88 -54.44 -65.20
CA VAL A 255 92.14 -55.01 -64.69
C VAL A 255 92.32 -56.44 -65.20
N TYR A 256 91.29 -57.27 -65.16
CA TYR A 256 91.32 -58.64 -65.67
C TYR A 256 91.56 -58.69 -67.18
N ALA A 257 90.91 -57.83 -67.97
CA ALA A 257 91.18 -57.71 -69.41
C ALA A 257 92.61 -57.25 -69.70
N HIS A 258 93.14 -56.30 -68.90
CA HIS A 258 94.55 -55.89 -68.99
C HIS A 258 95.50 -57.03 -68.62
N GLU A 259 95.24 -57.77 -67.54
CA GLU A 259 95.99 -58.96 -67.16
C GLU A 259 95.93 -60.06 -68.21
N THR A 260 94.76 -60.34 -68.79
CA THR A 260 94.60 -61.36 -69.84
C THR A 260 95.34 -60.94 -71.11
N LYS A 261 95.34 -59.65 -71.46
CA LYS A 261 96.14 -59.10 -72.56
C LYS A 261 97.65 -59.12 -72.26
N LEU A 262 98.05 -58.90 -71.01
CA LEU A 262 99.44 -59.01 -70.57
C LEU A 262 99.90 -60.47 -70.56
N LYS A 263 99.06 -61.41 -70.08
CA LYS A 263 99.28 -62.85 -70.08
C LYS A 263 99.36 -63.40 -71.51
N SER A 264 98.48 -62.97 -72.42
CA SER A 264 98.55 -63.37 -73.83
C SER A 264 99.74 -62.73 -74.57
N PHE A 265 100.10 -61.47 -74.27
CA PHE A 265 101.33 -60.86 -74.76
C PHE A 265 102.59 -61.60 -74.25
N LEU A 266 102.62 -61.98 -72.98
CA LEU A 266 103.68 -62.81 -72.39
C LEU A 266 103.72 -64.20 -73.01
N LEU A 267 102.57 -64.82 -73.31
CA LEU A 267 102.50 -66.13 -73.96
C LEU A 267 102.93 -66.06 -75.43
N ILE A 268 102.56 -65.01 -76.16
CA ILE A 268 103.09 -64.71 -77.50
C ILE A 268 104.59 -64.45 -77.43
N LYS A 269 105.08 -63.64 -76.49
CA LYS A 269 106.53 -63.38 -76.34
C LYS A 269 107.31 -64.59 -75.83
N LEU A 270 106.68 -65.51 -75.12
CA LEU A 270 107.24 -66.81 -74.76
C LEU A 270 107.22 -67.76 -75.96
N ASN A 271 106.21 -67.72 -76.83
CA ASN A 271 106.19 -68.48 -78.08
C ASN A 271 107.23 -67.94 -79.08
N ASP A 272 107.32 -66.63 -79.32
CA ASP A 272 108.43 -66.00 -80.05
C ASP A 272 109.77 -66.50 -79.51
N ARG A 273 109.93 -66.46 -78.18
CA ARG A 273 111.16 -66.88 -77.50
C ARG A 273 111.36 -68.39 -77.50
N LEU A 274 110.31 -69.21 -77.66
CA LEU A 274 110.39 -70.66 -77.81
C LEU A 274 110.70 -71.04 -79.26
N GLU A 275 110.23 -70.31 -80.26
CA GLU A 275 110.63 -70.50 -81.66
C GLU A 275 112.09 -70.07 -81.84
N PHE A 276 112.49 -68.91 -81.28
CA PHE A 276 113.89 -68.51 -81.22
C PHE A 276 114.73 -69.43 -80.31
N GLU A 277 114.21 -69.97 -79.21
CA GLU A 277 114.92 -70.98 -78.40
C GLU A 277 114.96 -72.35 -79.06
N GLU A 278 114.00 -72.79 -79.89
CA GLU A 278 114.10 -74.06 -80.62
C GLU A 278 115.07 -73.96 -81.80
N GLN A 279 115.20 -72.76 -82.38
CA GLN A 279 116.23 -72.46 -83.38
C GLN A 279 117.61 -72.35 -82.70
N ALA A 280 117.72 -71.62 -81.58
CA ALA A 280 118.97 -71.49 -80.84
C ALA A 280 119.41 -72.78 -80.12
N LYS A 281 118.52 -73.57 -79.51
CA LYS A 281 118.89 -74.84 -78.81
C LYS A 281 119.37 -75.94 -79.76
N LYS A 282 119.17 -75.78 -81.08
CA LYS A 282 119.80 -76.65 -82.11
C LYS A 282 121.24 -76.26 -82.42
N GLU A 283 121.68 -75.06 -82.04
CA GLU A 283 123.03 -74.53 -82.33
C GLU A 283 123.86 -74.27 -81.05
N GLU A 284 123.21 -73.88 -79.95
CA GLU A 284 123.82 -73.52 -78.66
C GLU A 284 123.95 -74.71 -77.67
N ALA A 285 123.98 -75.94 -78.19
CA ALA A 285 124.49 -77.10 -77.44
C ALA A 285 126.02 -77.02 -77.15
N LEU A 286 126.67 -75.91 -77.54
CA LEU A 286 128.12 -75.72 -77.57
C LEU A 286 128.62 -74.48 -76.79
N LYS A 287 128.10 -74.19 -75.59
CA LYS A 287 128.86 -73.65 -74.41
C LYS A 287 127.96 -73.53 -73.17
N ALA A 288 128.58 -73.48 -71.97
CA ALA A 288 127.85 -73.48 -70.71
C ALA A 288 128.53 -72.67 -69.59
N LYS A 289 127.70 -72.19 -68.63
CA LYS A 289 127.91 -72.03 -67.16
C LYS A 289 127.55 -70.64 -66.59
N LYS A 290 127.06 -70.68 -65.33
CA LYS A 290 126.73 -69.58 -64.38
C LYS A 290 125.39 -68.88 -64.68
N HIS A 291 124.62 -68.37 -63.71
CA HIS A 291 124.87 -68.14 -62.26
C HIS A 291 123.79 -68.73 -61.32
N ARG A 292 123.81 -68.39 -60.02
CA ARG A 292 123.01 -68.98 -58.91
C ARG A 292 122.60 -67.89 -57.90
N LYS A 293 121.48 -68.10 -57.17
CA LYS A 293 120.79 -67.19 -56.22
C LYS A 293 119.89 -66.16 -56.95
N LYS A 294 118.81 -65.64 -56.37
CA LYS A 294 118.40 -65.52 -54.95
C LYS A 294 116.85 -65.53 -54.84
N SER A 295 116.29 -65.93 -53.70
CA SER A 295 114.90 -65.70 -53.29
C SER A 295 114.82 -65.70 -51.75
N MET A 296 113.70 -65.25 -51.17
CA MET A 296 113.49 -64.72 -49.81
C MET A 296 113.92 -63.25 -49.62
N GLY A 297 112.94 -62.35 -49.48
CA GLY A 297 113.14 -60.93 -49.12
C GLY A 297 111.84 -60.18 -48.76
N ASP A 298 110.77 -60.43 -49.52
CA ASP A 298 109.62 -59.53 -49.71
C ASP A 298 108.69 -59.33 -48.47
N SER A 299 108.90 -60.09 -47.38
CA SER A 299 108.06 -60.01 -46.17
C SER A 299 108.57 -59.01 -45.12
N PHE A 300 109.77 -58.45 -45.28
CA PHE A 300 110.34 -57.51 -44.31
C PHE A 300 110.00 -56.04 -44.66
N GLU A 301 110.02 -55.73 -45.96
CA GLU A 301 109.88 -54.37 -46.49
C GLU A 301 108.50 -53.73 -46.18
N SER A 302 107.44 -54.53 -46.06
CA SER A 302 106.08 -54.05 -45.76
C SER A 302 105.94 -53.52 -44.33
N PHE A 303 106.51 -54.22 -43.34
CA PHE A 303 106.59 -53.73 -41.96
C PHE A 303 107.54 -52.54 -41.84
N GLU A 304 108.67 -52.56 -42.54
CA GLU A 304 109.63 -51.45 -42.56
C GLU A 304 109.03 -50.17 -43.16
N VAL A 305 108.25 -50.27 -44.25
CA VAL A 305 107.51 -49.13 -44.82
C VAL A 305 106.41 -48.61 -43.88
N ALA A 306 105.73 -49.48 -43.13
CA ALA A 306 104.76 -49.05 -42.12
C ALA A 306 105.44 -48.31 -40.96
N HIS A 307 106.55 -48.86 -40.44
CA HIS A 307 107.36 -48.26 -39.39
C HIS A 307 107.93 -46.90 -39.83
N LEU A 308 108.49 -46.80 -41.04
CA LEU A 308 108.99 -45.55 -41.63
C LEU A 308 107.90 -44.49 -41.86
N ARG A 309 106.64 -44.88 -42.09
CA ARG A 309 105.51 -43.93 -42.17
C ARG A 309 105.17 -43.34 -40.80
N LEU A 310 105.17 -44.15 -39.73
CA LEU A 310 104.99 -43.66 -38.37
C LEU A 310 106.17 -42.78 -37.92
N LEU A 311 107.41 -43.18 -38.24
CA LEU A 311 108.62 -42.40 -37.98
C LEU A 311 108.59 -41.03 -38.69
N LYS A 312 108.03 -40.94 -39.91
CA LYS A 312 107.82 -39.65 -40.62
C LYS A 312 106.73 -38.75 -40.02
N LEU A 313 105.81 -39.29 -39.23
CA LEU A 313 104.83 -38.51 -38.47
C LEU A 313 105.38 -38.06 -37.10
N THR A 314 106.41 -38.74 -36.60
CA THR A 314 107.08 -38.43 -35.34
C THR A 314 108.13 -37.33 -35.56
N LYS A 315 107.91 -36.12 -35.06
CA LYS A 315 108.87 -35.01 -35.24
C LYS A 315 110.23 -35.26 -34.58
N ASP A 316 110.23 -36.00 -33.47
CA ASP A 316 111.40 -36.19 -32.60
C ASP A 316 111.96 -37.64 -32.65
N GLY A 317 111.60 -38.40 -33.70
CA GLY A 317 112.16 -39.73 -34.01
C GLY A 317 111.75 -40.91 -33.11
N ASN A 318 111.35 -40.69 -31.86
CA ASN A 318 110.98 -41.76 -30.92
C ASN A 318 109.54 -42.26 -31.09
N LEU A 319 109.37 -43.45 -31.68
CA LEU A 319 108.07 -44.09 -31.89
C LEU A 319 107.26 -44.27 -30.58
N ASN A 320 107.92 -44.69 -29.50
CA ASN A 320 107.27 -44.92 -28.19
C ASN A 320 106.64 -43.63 -27.64
N GLN A 321 107.30 -42.49 -27.84
CA GLN A 321 106.83 -41.20 -27.36
C GLN A 321 105.57 -40.75 -28.12
N LEU A 322 105.42 -41.08 -29.40
CA LEU A 322 104.18 -40.87 -30.15
C LEU A 322 103.03 -41.77 -29.63
N ILE A 323 103.33 -42.97 -29.15
CA ILE A 323 102.34 -43.90 -28.57
C ILE A 323 101.89 -43.38 -27.19
N GLU A 324 102.82 -42.97 -26.32
CA GLU A 324 102.51 -42.30 -25.04
C GLU A 324 101.69 -41.03 -25.27
N ASP A 325 102.06 -40.21 -26.25
CA ASP A 325 101.36 -38.97 -26.60
C ASP A 325 100.01 -39.23 -27.30
N PHE A 326 99.77 -40.43 -27.84
CA PHE A 326 98.44 -40.88 -28.30
C PHE A 326 97.59 -41.38 -27.14
N LEU A 327 98.11 -42.27 -26.29
CA LEU A 327 97.43 -42.78 -25.10
C LEU A 327 97.02 -41.63 -24.17
N ALA A 328 97.92 -40.68 -23.92
CA ALA A 328 97.63 -39.49 -23.12
C ALA A 328 96.65 -38.49 -23.80
N LYS A 329 96.29 -38.69 -25.08
CA LYS A 329 95.17 -38.00 -25.75
C LYS A 329 93.89 -38.84 -25.68
N GLU A 330 94.00 -40.17 -25.80
CA GLU A 330 92.90 -41.12 -25.65
C GLU A 330 92.31 -41.09 -24.23
N GLU A 331 93.14 -41.13 -23.18
CA GLU A 331 92.73 -40.94 -21.78
C GLU A 331 92.00 -39.61 -21.57
N LYS A 332 92.52 -38.51 -22.14
CA LYS A 332 91.89 -37.19 -22.07
C LYS A 332 90.57 -37.13 -22.85
N ASN A 333 90.42 -37.94 -23.90
CA ASN A 333 89.18 -38.05 -24.67
C ASN A 333 88.16 -38.93 -23.94
N PHE A 334 88.60 -40.03 -23.33
CA PHE A 334 87.79 -40.91 -22.47
C PHE A 334 87.25 -40.14 -21.26
N ALA A 335 88.11 -39.40 -20.53
CA ALA A 335 87.69 -38.54 -19.43
C ALA A 335 86.67 -37.47 -19.86
N ARG A 336 86.82 -36.89 -21.05
CA ARG A 336 85.82 -35.97 -21.63
C ARG A 336 84.51 -36.67 -21.97
N PHE A 337 84.56 -37.88 -22.52
CA PHE A 337 83.37 -38.67 -22.84
C PHE A 337 82.61 -39.09 -21.58
N THR A 338 83.31 -39.53 -20.54
CA THR A 338 82.74 -39.80 -19.21
C THR A 338 82.08 -38.54 -18.65
N TYR A 339 82.76 -37.40 -18.63
CA TYR A 339 82.20 -36.14 -18.15
C TYR A 339 80.97 -35.65 -18.94
N VAL A 340 80.96 -35.82 -20.27
CA VAL A 340 79.77 -35.54 -21.10
C VAL A 340 78.62 -36.51 -20.80
N THR A 341 78.93 -37.77 -20.48
CA THR A 341 77.93 -38.77 -20.06
C THR A 341 77.35 -38.42 -18.69
N GLU A 342 78.19 -38.01 -17.74
CA GLU A 342 77.79 -37.52 -16.42
C GLU A 342 76.89 -36.29 -16.53
N LEU A 343 77.29 -35.28 -17.32
CA LEU A 343 76.46 -34.08 -17.57
C LEU A 343 75.12 -34.41 -18.23
N ASN A 344 75.06 -35.37 -19.15
CA ASN A 344 73.81 -35.82 -19.75
C ASN A 344 72.90 -36.54 -18.76
N ASN A 345 73.48 -37.39 -17.90
CA ASN A 345 72.74 -38.04 -16.80
C ASN A 345 72.19 -36.98 -15.83
N ASP A 346 73.01 -36.02 -15.42
CA ASP A 346 72.60 -34.91 -14.53
C ASP A 346 71.49 -34.08 -15.16
N MET A 347 71.60 -33.73 -16.45
CA MET A 347 70.57 -33.04 -17.22
C MET A 347 69.25 -33.82 -17.21
N GLU A 348 69.30 -35.14 -17.40
CA GLU A 348 68.11 -36.00 -17.30
C GLU A 348 67.53 -36.03 -15.87
N THR A 349 68.36 -36.05 -14.81
CA THR A 349 67.85 -35.93 -13.43
C THR A 349 67.21 -34.57 -13.17
N MET A 350 67.74 -33.49 -13.76
CA MET A 350 67.23 -32.13 -13.60
C MET A 350 65.92 -31.94 -14.37
N HIS A 351 65.76 -32.54 -15.55
CA HIS A 351 64.46 -32.62 -16.23
C HIS A 351 63.44 -33.42 -15.41
N LYS A 352 63.81 -34.60 -14.88
CA LYS A 352 62.94 -35.40 -14.00
C LYS A 352 62.53 -34.66 -12.72
N LYS A 353 63.43 -33.88 -12.11
CA LYS A 353 63.12 -32.99 -10.97
C LYS A 353 62.16 -31.87 -11.39
N THR A 354 62.41 -31.22 -12.52
CA THR A 354 61.58 -30.12 -13.05
C THR A 354 60.15 -30.60 -13.35
N GLN A 355 60.00 -31.78 -13.95
CA GLN A 355 58.70 -32.37 -14.23
C GLN A 355 57.91 -32.67 -12.93
N ARG A 356 58.55 -33.30 -11.93
CA ARG A 356 57.91 -33.54 -10.61
C ARG A 356 57.41 -32.25 -9.96
N ILE A 357 58.19 -31.17 -10.03
CA ILE A 357 57.80 -29.86 -9.48
C ILE A 357 56.62 -29.26 -10.28
N GLN A 358 56.57 -29.46 -11.60
CA GLN A 358 55.42 -29.04 -12.42
C GLN A 358 54.15 -29.84 -12.07
N ASP A 359 54.26 -31.16 -11.90
CA ASP A 359 53.16 -32.04 -11.49
C ASP A 359 52.65 -31.67 -10.08
N GLU A 360 53.56 -31.37 -9.15
CA GLU A 360 53.25 -30.88 -7.80
C GLU A 360 52.54 -29.52 -7.83
N ILE A 361 53.01 -28.57 -8.65
CA ILE A 361 52.33 -27.27 -8.85
C ILE A 361 50.92 -27.46 -9.43
N ILE A 362 50.70 -28.42 -10.32
CA ILE A 362 49.37 -28.75 -10.87
C ILE A 362 48.47 -29.34 -9.77
N SER A 363 49.00 -30.24 -8.94
CA SER A 363 48.28 -30.85 -7.80
C SER A 363 47.90 -29.83 -6.72
N LEU A 364 48.83 -28.95 -6.34
CA LEU A 364 48.56 -27.88 -5.38
C LEU A 364 47.53 -26.87 -5.92
N ARG A 365 47.54 -26.57 -7.22
CA ARG A 365 46.52 -25.70 -7.85
C ARG A 365 45.15 -26.34 -7.92
N SER A 366 45.04 -27.65 -8.17
CA SER A 366 43.74 -28.33 -8.17
C SER A 366 43.17 -28.44 -6.75
N GLN A 367 44.00 -28.76 -5.75
CA GLN A 367 43.62 -28.78 -4.34
C GLN A 367 43.24 -27.39 -3.80
N GLN A 368 43.99 -26.35 -4.17
CA GLN A 368 43.64 -24.96 -3.84
C GLN A 368 42.29 -24.57 -4.44
N LYS A 369 42.01 -24.99 -5.68
CA LYS A 369 40.72 -24.71 -6.31
C LYS A 369 39.57 -25.43 -5.62
N SER A 370 39.69 -26.74 -5.34
CA SER A 370 38.62 -27.46 -4.64
C SER A 370 38.36 -26.86 -3.26
N SER A 371 39.41 -26.60 -2.47
CA SER A 371 39.28 -25.94 -1.17
C SER A 371 38.64 -24.55 -1.27
N HIS A 372 38.90 -23.78 -2.33
CA HIS A 372 38.24 -22.49 -2.54
C HIS A 372 36.76 -22.64 -2.92
N ASP A 373 36.41 -23.62 -3.76
CA ASP A 373 35.01 -23.89 -4.12
C ASP A 373 34.22 -24.46 -2.91
N ASP A 374 34.84 -25.32 -2.10
CA ASP A 374 34.30 -25.83 -0.82
C ASP A 374 34.07 -24.70 0.18
N ASN A 375 35.10 -23.88 0.46
CA ASN A 375 35.00 -22.70 1.34
C ASN A 375 33.92 -21.72 0.85
N ARG A 376 33.77 -21.55 -0.48
CA ARG A 376 32.71 -20.71 -1.07
C ARG A 376 31.30 -21.32 -0.91
N SER A 377 31.17 -22.64 -0.83
CA SER A 377 29.90 -23.29 -0.51
C SER A 377 29.53 -23.06 0.96
N VAL A 378 30.48 -23.27 1.88
CA VAL A 378 30.32 -23.06 3.34
C VAL A 378 30.02 -21.60 3.66
N LEU A 379 30.74 -20.64 3.06
CA LEU A 379 30.46 -19.21 3.26
C LEU A 379 29.03 -18.85 2.84
N ARG A 380 28.55 -19.37 1.71
CA ARG A 380 27.16 -19.13 1.24
C ARG A 380 26.13 -19.74 2.16
N GLU A 381 26.39 -20.94 2.68
CA GLU A 381 25.50 -21.59 3.66
C GLU A 381 25.45 -20.78 4.98
N MET A 382 26.57 -20.22 5.42
CA MET A 382 26.65 -19.36 6.59
C MET A 382 25.99 -17.99 6.35
N GLU A 383 26.12 -17.39 5.16
CA GLU A 383 25.37 -16.20 4.75
C GLU A 383 23.85 -16.45 4.76
N GLU A 384 23.40 -17.59 4.24
CA GLU A 384 21.97 -17.96 4.22
C GLU A 384 21.43 -18.25 5.63
N LYS A 385 22.20 -18.92 6.48
CA LYS A 385 21.90 -19.11 7.91
C LYS A 385 21.80 -17.79 8.64
N LEU A 386 22.78 -16.89 8.46
CA LEU A 386 22.79 -15.56 9.07
C LEU A 386 21.54 -14.79 8.64
N LYS A 387 21.24 -14.74 7.34
CA LYS A 387 20.05 -14.07 6.79
C LYS A 387 18.74 -14.58 7.40
N LYS A 388 18.59 -15.90 7.57
CA LYS A 388 17.42 -16.49 8.25
C LYS A 388 17.35 -16.07 9.72
N THR A 389 18.46 -16.13 10.45
CA THR A 389 18.48 -15.69 11.86
C THR A 389 18.21 -14.20 12.04
N THR A 390 18.59 -13.34 11.08
CA THR A 390 18.22 -11.92 11.10
C THR A 390 16.75 -11.70 10.76
N GLU A 391 16.20 -12.43 9.79
CA GLU A 391 14.76 -12.36 9.47
C GLU A 391 13.90 -12.85 10.65
N GLU A 392 14.32 -13.91 11.34
CA GLU A 392 13.69 -14.37 12.59
C GLU A 392 13.81 -13.32 13.70
N ALA A 393 14.99 -12.74 13.91
CA ALA A 393 15.21 -11.69 14.92
C ALA A 393 14.37 -10.43 14.66
N ASP A 394 14.29 -9.96 13.40
CA ASP A 394 13.44 -8.83 13.00
C ASP A 394 11.96 -9.12 13.27
N MET A 395 11.50 -10.35 12.98
CA MET A 395 10.13 -10.77 13.29
C MET A 395 9.84 -10.80 14.79
N TYR A 396 10.78 -11.30 15.61
CA TYR A 396 10.66 -11.24 17.06
C TYR A 396 10.67 -9.80 17.58
N GLU A 397 11.56 -8.92 17.11
CA GLU A 397 11.60 -7.52 17.53
C GLU A 397 10.33 -6.76 17.11
N ASN A 398 9.77 -7.06 15.94
CA ASN A 398 8.50 -6.47 15.50
C ASN A 398 7.32 -6.97 16.34
N SER A 399 7.22 -8.27 16.65
CA SER A 399 6.20 -8.78 17.57
C SER A 399 6.34 -8.18 18.98
N TYR A 400 7.57 -7.98 19.47
CA TYR A 400 7.83 -7.31 20.74
C TYR A 400 7.40 -5.84 20.72
N LYS A 401 7.64 -5.09 19.62
CA LYS A 401 7.15 -3.72 19.43
C LYS A 401 5.62 -3.65 19.43
N GLU A 402 4.93 -4.65 18.89
CA GLU A 402 3.46 -4.72 18.91
C GLU A 402 2.92 -5.06 20.30
N ILE A 403 3.50 -6.05 20.98
CA ILE A 403 3.16 -6.41 22.36
C ILE A 403 3.41 -5.24 23.31
N SER A 404 4.56 -4.56 23.18
CA SER A 404 4.90 -3.38 23.98
C SER A 404 3.87 -2.25 23.81
N LYS A 405 3.43 -1.95 22.58
CA LYS A 405 2.35 -0.99 22.33
C LYS A 405 1.04 -1.43 23.00
N THR A 406 0.62 -2.70 22.88
CA THR A 406 -0.63 -3.15 23.52
C THR A 406 -0.55 -3.12 25.04
N LEU A 407 0.64 -3.39 25.61
CA LEU A 407 0.92 -3.27 27.04
C LEU A 407 0.86 -1.80 27.49
N GLU A 408 1.46 -0.87 26.75
CA GLU A 408 1.34 0.58 26.99
C GLU A 408 -0.11 1.07 26.92
N TYR A 409 -0.88 0.63 25.90
CA TYR A 409 -2.31 0.96 25.83
C TYR A 409 -3.08 0.40 27.03
N LEU A 410 -2.83 -0.84 27.44
CA LEU A 410 -3.49 -1.46 28.59
C LEU A 410 -3.12 -0.76 29.90
N LYS A 411 -1.84 -0.49 30.12
CA LYS A 411 -1.29 0.30 31.24
C LYS A 411 -1.93 1.69 31.35
N ASN A 412 -1.97 2.44 30.25
CA ASN A 412 -2.64 3.74 30.19
C ASN A 412 -4.15 3.62 30.46
N SER A 413 -4.79 2.53 30.03
CA SER A 413 -6.22 2.28 30.26
C SER A 413 -6.51 1.93 31.73
N VAL A 414 -5.66 1.11 32.36
CA VAL A 414 -5.71 0.80 33.80
C VAL A 414 -5.44 2.06 34.63
N GLU A 415 -4.44 2.87 34.30
CA GLU A 415 -4.17 4.14 34.98
C GLU A 415 -5.37 5.10 34.89
N ASN A 416 -6.01 5.18 33.71
CA ASN A 416 -7.23 5.96 33.52
C ASN A 416 -8.45 5.41 34.26
N LEU A 417 -8.54 4.09 34.49
CA LEU A 417 -9.60 3.48 35.31
C LEU A 417 -9.35 3.74 36.81
N PHE A 418 -8.13 3.53 37.31
CA PHE A 418 -7.77 3.85 38.69
C PHE A 418 -8.02 5.33 39.04
N LYS A 419 -7.69 6.26 38.13
CA LYS A 419 -8.00 7.70 38.26
C LYS A 419 -9.50 8.04 38.22
N LYS A 420 -10.35 7.19 37.63
CA LYS A 420 -11.81 7.39 37.54
C LYS A 420 -12.58 6.79 38.71
N ILE A 421 -12.05 5.73 39.32
CA ILE A 421 -12.75 4.98 40.38
C ILE A 421 -12.40 5.54 41.78
N ASN A 422 -11.38 6.40 41.90
CA ASN A 422 -10.84 6.88 43.19
C ASN A 422 -10.43 5.74 44.12
N CYS A 423 -9.83 4.67 43.58
CA CYS A 423 -9.31 3.57 44.40
C CYS A 423 -8.24 4.07 45.38
N ASP A 424 -8.35 3.70 46.65
CA ASP A 424 -7.37 4.06 47.70
C ASP A 424 -5.97 3.50 47.39
N THR A 425 -5.11 4.37 46.86
CA THR A 425 -3.73 4.04 46.47
C THR A 425 -2.86 3.61 47.65
N THR A 426 -3.23 3.99 48.87
CA THR A 426 -2.51 3.69 50.12
C THR A 426 -2.33 2.19 50.38
N THR A 427 -3.34 1.38 50.06
CA THR A 427 -3.29 -0.08 50.27
C THR A 427 -2.36 -0.79 49.28
N ILE A 428 -2.37 -0.34 48.02
CA ILE A 428 -1.59 -0.95 46.92
C ILE A 428 -0.13 -0.47 46.96
N LEU A 429 0.11 0.80 47.30
CA LEU A 429 1.46 1.37 47.42
C LEU A 429 2.31 0.62 48.45
N GLY A 430 1.70 0.16 49.55
CA GLY A 430 2.36 -0.67 50.58
C GLY A 430 2.75 -2.09 50.16
N HIS A 431 2.49 -2.51 48.91
CA HIS A 431 2.90 -3.82 48.37
C HIS A 431 3.82 -3.72 47.13
N LEU A 432 3.98 -2.54 46.53
CA LEU A 432 4.64 -2.39 45.22
C LEU A 432 5.97 -1.60 45.22
N GLY A 433 6.39 -1.09 46.38
CA GLY A 433 7.60 -0.28 46.49
C GLY A 433 7.38 1.20 46.13
N GLU A 434 8.40 2.02 46.42
CA GLU A 434 8.24 3.48 46.60
C GLU A 434 7.89 4.28 45.33
N THR A 435 7.96 3.68 44.14
CA THR A 435 7.51 4.33 42.90
C THR A 435 6.08 3.93 42.56
N GLY A 436 5.11 4.77 42.93
CA GLY A 436 3.68 4.65 42.58
C GLY A 436 3.36 4.84 41.08
N LYS A 437 4.13 4.20 40.20
CA LYS A 437 3.93 4.13 38.75
C LYS A 437 3.63 2.68 38.36
N ILE A 438 2.70 2.49 37.43
CA ILE A 438 2.45 1.17 36.86
C ILE A 438 3.69 0.76 36.03
N THR A 439 4.18 -0.44 36.26
CA THR A 439 5.28 -1.09 35.53
C THR A 439 4.88 -2.51 35.21
N ASP A 440 5.53 -3.10 34.22
CA ASP A 440 5.01 -4.27 33.53
C ASP A 440 4.97 -5.51 34.45
N ASN A 441 5.84 -5.52 35.47
CA ASN A 441 5.85 -6.51 36.56
C ASN A 441 4.71 -6.33 37.58
N ASN A 442 4.20 -5.11 37.80
CA ASN A 442 3.13 -4.83 38.77
C ASN A 442 1.73 -4.72 38.13
N LEU A 443 1.66 -4.60 36.81
CA LEU A 443 0.41 -4.58 36.04
C LEU A 443 -0.55 -5.76 36.34
N PRO A 444 -0.08 -7.02 36.54
CA PRO A 444 -0.96 -8.12 36.94
C PRO A 444 -1.54 -7.95 38.34
N GLN A 445 -0.81 -7.30 39.25
CA GLN A 445 -1.22 -7.07 40.64
C GLN A 445 -2.23 -5.91 40.75
N TYR A 446 -2.10 -4.88 39.92
CA TYR A 446 -3.14 -3.85 39.74
C TYR A 446 -4.46 -4.42 39.19
N LEU A 447 -4.39 -5.44 38.33
CA LEU A 447 -5.59 -6.14 37.82
C LEU A 447 -6.19 -7.09 38.88
N ALA A 448 -5.37 -7.80 39.65
CA ALA A 448 -5.83 -8.72 40.70
C ALA A 448 -6.40 -7.99 41.93
N GLY A 449 -5.87 -6.81 42.29
CA GLY A 449 -6.29 -6.04 43.46
C GLY A 449 -7.71 -5.47 43.41
N GLY A 450 -8.39 -5.55 42.25
CA GLY A 450 -9.75 -5.04 42.06
C GLY A 450 -10.88 -5.92 42.60
N VAL A 451 -10.60 -7.09 43.19
CA VAL A 451 -11.63 -8.06 43.60
C VAL A 451 -11.57 -8.33 45.11
N THR A 452 -12.37 -7.58 45.88
CA THR A 452 -12.62 -7.84 47.30
C THR A 452 -14.02 -8.44 47.53
N PRO A 453 -14.09 -9.64 48.13
CA PRO A 453 -15.31 -10.10 48.79
C PRO A 453 -15.04 -10.50 50.26
N ASN A 454 -15.41 -9.59 51.17
CA ASN A 454 -15.94 -9.82 52.53
C ASN A 454 -15.23 -10.84 53.49
N PRO A 455 -14.63 -10.40 54.62
CA PRO A 455 -13.87 -11.29 55.52
C PRO A 455 -14.72 -11.99 56.60
N TYR A 456 -14.57 -13.32 56.74
CA TYR A 456 -14.90 -14.08 57.95
C TYR A 456 -13.81 -15.17 58.22
N PRO A 457 -13.63 -15.64 59.48
CA PRO A 457 -12.30 -16.01 59.97
C PRO A 457 -11.87 -17.49 59.85
N ALA A 458 -10.55 -17.66 60.00
CA ALA A 458 -9.73 -18.85 59.84
C ALA A 458 -10.13 -20.13 60.62
N SER A 459 -9.69 -21.27 60.07
CA SER A 459 -9.25 -22.44 60.84
C SER A 459 -8.03 -23.12 60.14
N PRO A 460 -7.14 -23.84 60.85
CA PRO A 460 -5.76 -24.04 60.40
C PRO A 460 -5.50 -25.52 59.92
N PRO A 461 -4.26 -26.04 59.81
CA PRO A 461 -3.76 -26.55 58.53
C PRO A 461 -3.75 -28.08 58.41
N ARG A 462 -3.63 -28.60 57.18
CA ARG A 462 -3.20 -29.98 56.94
C ARG A 462 -1.94 -30.02 56.08
N THR A 463 -0.87 -30.50 56.70
CA THR A 463 0.41 -30.80 56.06
C THR A 463 0.28 -31.98 55.08
N ARG A 464 0.81 -31.83 53.87
CA ARG A 464 1.30 -32.95 53.06
C ARG A 464 2.57 -32.53 52.31
N SER A 465 3.65 -33.27 52.56
CA SER A 465 4.97 -33.04 52.00
C SER A 465 5.04 -33.48 50.53
N LEU A 466 5.38 -32.55 49.63
CA LEU A 466 5.78 -32.88 48.26
C LEU A 466 7.28 -33.15 48.20
N GLY A 467 7.65 -34.44 48.19
CA GLY A 467 9.03 -34.89 47.95
C GLY A 467 9.29 -35.05 46.44
N CYS A 468 9.52 -33.93 45.74
CA CYS A 468 9.86 -33.99 44.31
C CYS A 468 11.25 -34.60 44.11
N ARG A 469 11.32 -35.75 43.43
CA ARG A 469 12.59 -36.23 42.86
C ARG A 469 12.83 -35.49 41.53
N LEU A 470 14.04 -34.96 41.37
CA LEU A 470 14.51 -34.49 40.07
C LEU A 470 14.85 -35.72 39.22
N GLY A 471 14.20 -35.86 38.06
CA GLY A 471 14.60 -36.81 37.02
C GLY A 471 15.57 -36.13 36.07
N SER A 472 16.81 -36.60 36.03
CA SER A 472 17.89 -36.03 35.21
C SER A 472 18.57 -37.13 34.40
N ASP A 473 17.86 -37.64 33.40
CA ASP A 473 18.39 -38.65 32.47
C ASP A 473 19.09 -37.96 31.29
N GLY A 474 20.42 -37.99 31.30
CA GLY A 474 21.21 -37.77 30.11
C GLY A 474 21.48 -39.11 29.42
N PHE A 475 21.32 -39.16 28.10
CA PHE A 475 21.80 -40.28 27.28
C PHE A 475 22.93 -39.83 26.36
N PHE A 476 23.98 -40.64 26.33
CA PHE A 476 25.17 -40.47 25.51
C PHE A 476 25.49 -41.83 24.86
N SER A 477 26.34 -41.82 23.83
CA SER A 477 26.74 -42.99 23.02
C SER A 477 25.63 -43.58 22.11
N SER A 478 25.96 -44.15 20.95
CA SER A 478 27.29 -44.38 20.34
C SER A 478 27.25 -44.29 18.82
N HIS A 479 28.44 -44.12 18.22
CA HIS A 479 28.70 -44.38 16.80
C HIS A 479 28.11 -45.72 16.33
N HIS A 480 27.69 -45.76 15.06
CA HIS A 480 28.48 -46.52 14.09
C HIS A 480 28.56 -45.77 12.75
#